data_AF-A0A0M9AQM6-F1
#
_entry.id   AF-A0A0M9AQM6-F1
#
_cell.length_a   1.000
_cell.length_b   1.000
_cell.length_c   1.000
_cell.angle_alpha   90.00
_cell.angle_beta   90.00
_cell.angle_gamma   90.00
#
_symmetry.space_group_name_H-M   'P 1'
#
loop_
_entity.id
_entity.type
_entity.pdbx_description
1 polymer ?
#
loop_
_entity_poly.entity_id
_entity_poly.type
_entity_poly.pdbx_seq_one_letter_code
_entity_poly.pdbx_strand_id
1 'polypeptide(L)'
;MNTNYLNQPAPRSVIESTKTLAAAVEDLQANKTNETVNSSDTCGFPLTVTDATGTEITLDDQPDRITTTNPSAAQTLWELGAQDRVVGVTEFAGYLNGTANKANVSAEFGVSVEKVVATNPDLVLAPNASAGQVADLRTQNLTVYHFSAATDVDDIAAKTERTGRLVGNCETAAEVNTEMNQTVENVENQTARLDRPDALYPLGGGFVAADNTFINEIMEIGGTTNVAASEADGYPQLSDEVILQTNPELLIVTDSEASILDRQPYASTNAGENNNYVVLNTNYLNQPAPRSVIESTKTLANGVTELQSEDTKDDGGRTDGSSSSRSDDDDRNEKDERDEVVDTNETTVDMNETAVDMNETAVDMNETAVDMNETAVDMNETAVDMNETAVDENETAVNENQTATDTSSKESTTSAEPNGTSNQEGNETETSNDVVNQKTEQDDGPSNTTDEGTESEVPGFGIVVTVLAILGFAYLSPQK
;
A
#
# COMPACT_ATOMS: atom_id res chain seq x y z
N MET A 1 -68.22 21.82 -16.54
CA MET A 1 -67.01 21.95 -15.71
C MET A 1 -67.33 22.93 -14.59
N ASN A 2 -67.24 22.51 -13.33
CA ASN A 2 -67.63 23.30 -12.15
C ASN A 2 -66.35 23.66 -11.37
N THR A 3 -66.01 24.95 -11.32
CA THR A 3 -64.72 25.50 -10.84
C THR A 3 -64.81 25.95 -9.37
N ASN A 4 -65.10 25.02 -8.44
CA ASN A 4 -65.26 25.38 -7.01
C ASN A 4 -64.33 24.64 -6.03
N TYR A 5 -63.23 24.06 -6.49
CA TYR A 5 -62.29 23.32 -5.62
C TYR A 5 -60.97 24.03 -5.28
N LEU A 6 -60.70 25.23 -5.81
CA LEU A 6 -59.38 25.87 -5.68
C LEU A 6 -59.26 26.92 -4.55
N ASN A 7 -60.20 26.97 -3.61
CA ASN A 7 -60.12 28.00 -2.54
C ASN A 7 -60.64 27.52 -1.18
N GLN A 8 -60.24 26.31 -0.75
CA GLN A 8 -60.42 25.89 0.64
C GLN A 8 -59.08 25.94 1.38
N PRO A 9 -59.01 26.57 2.57
CA PRO A 9 -57.81 26.55 3.39
C PRO A 9 -57.45 25.11 3.78
N ALA A 10 -56.16 24.82 3.86
CA ALA A 10 -55.66 23.49 4.21
C ALA A 10 -56.36 22.97 5.49
N PRO A 11 -56.79 21.69 5.52
CA PRO A 11 -57.49 21.13 6.67
C PRO A 11 -56.61 21.26 7.92
N ARG A 12 -57.22 21.60 9.07
CA ARG A 12 -56.51 21.86 10.33
C ARG A 12 -55.52 20.76 10.72
N SER A 13 -55.79 19.51 10.36
CA SER A 13 -54.86 18.39 10.59
C SER A 13 -53.52 18.58 9.90
N VAL A 14 -53.49 19.10 8.68
CA VAL A 14 -52.25 19.33 7.92
C VAL A 14 -51.46 20.49 8.52
N ILE A 15 -52.13 21.55 8.95
CA ILE A 15 -51.48 22.70 9.59
C ILE A 15 -50.86 22.31 10.94
N GLU A 16 -51.57 21.54 11.76
CA GLU A 16 -51.04 21.05 13.04
C GLU A 16 -49.88 20.06 12.83
N SER A 17 -49.97 19.15 11.84
CA SER A 17 -48.85 18.27 11.49
C SER A 17 -47.61 19.03 11.01
N THR A 18 -47.77 20.09 10.22
CA THR A 18 -46.63 20.91 9.77
C THR A 18 -45.99 21.72 10.91
N LYS A 19 -46.77 22.15 11.91
CA LYS A 19 -46.24 22.83 13.09
C LYS A 19 -45.47 21.88 14.01
N THR A 20 -45.97 20.66 14.19
CA THR A 20 -45.27 19.63 14.96
C THR A 20 -43.95 19.23 14.29
N LEU A 21 -43.92 19.16 12.95
CA LEU A 21 -42.70 18.88 12.20
C LEU A 21 -41.70 20.05 12.28
N ALA A 22 -42.18 21.30 12.16
CA ALA A 22 -41.31 22.48 12.29
C ALA A 22 -40.69 22.60 13.69
N ALA A 23 -41.46 22.34 14.75
CA ALA A 23 -40.96 22.32 16.13
C ALA A 23 -39.95 21.19 16.36
N ALA A 24 -40.17 20.00 15.80
CA ALA A 24 -39.22 18.89 15.88
C ALA A 24 -37.90 19.20 15.14
N VAL A 25 -37.95 19.92 14.02
CA VAL A 25 -36.75 20.37 13.28
C VAL A 25 -36.00 21.45 14.07
N GLU A 26 -36.72 22.37 14.73
CA GLU A 26 -36.12 23.41 15.57
C GLU A 26 -35.45 22.83 16.82
N ASP A 27 -36.06 21.82 17.46
CA ASP A 27 -35.47 21.07 18.58
C ASP A 27 -34.25 20.24 18.13
N LEU A 28 -34.28 19.63 16.93
CA LEU A 28 -33.12 18.92 16.35
C LEU A 28 -31.97 19.88 16.01
N GLN A 29 -32.26 21.11 15.59
CA GLN A 29 -31.25 22.14 15.32
C GLN A 29 -30.69 22.75 16.62
N ALA A 30 -31.51 22.90 17.66
CA ALA A 30 -31.08 23.38 18.98
C ALA A 30 -30.26 22.34 19.76
N ASN A 31 -30.47 21.05 19.52
CA ASN A 31 -29.64 19.98 20.10
C ASN A 31 -28.26 19.84 19.41
N LYS A 32 -28.08 20.41 18.21
CA LYS A 32 -26.80 20.42 17.50
C LYS A 32 -25.79 21.46 18.05
N THR A 33 -26.24 22.39 18.89
CA THR A 33 -25.43 23.51 19.39
C THR A 33 -24.94 23.34 20.83
N ASN A 34 -25.20 22.21 21.49
CA ASN A 34 -24.80 21.96 22.89
C ASN A 34 -24.11 20.61 23.12
N GLU A 35 -23.51 20.00 22.08
CA GLU A 35 -22.50 18.98 22.31
C GLU A 35 -21.15 19.67 22.55
N THR A 36 -20.65 19.51 23.77
CA THR A 36 -19.22 19.59 24.09
C THR A 36 -18.47 18.85 22.99
N VAL A 37 -17.72 19.59 22.16
CA VAL A 37 -16.90 19.04 21.07
C VAL A 37 -15.96 18.02 21.68
N ASN A 38 -16.28 16.73 21.53
CA ASN A 38 -15.29 15.68 21.65
C ASN A 38 -14.29 15.92 20.54
N SER A 39 -13.02 16.08 20.91
CA SER A 39 -11.85 16.26 20.05
C SER A 39 -11.59 15.06 19.10
N SER A 40 -12.57 14.19 18.85
CA SER A 40 -12.42 12.99 18.03
C SER A 40 -12.55 13.23 16.53
N ASP A 41 -13.20 14.32 16.11
CA ASP A 41 -13.69 14.48 14.73
C ASP A 41 -12.95 15.56 13.92
N THR A 42 -11.97 16.22 14.50
CA THR A 42 -11.19 17.24 13.78
C THR A 42 -9.90 16.64 13.23
N CYS A 43 -9.71 16.72 11.92
CA CYS A 43 -8.44 16.46 11.25
C CYS A 43 -7.47 17.63 11.50
N GLY A 44 -6.99 17.75 12.73
CA GLY A 44 -6.18 18.88 13.15
C GLY A 44 -5.37 18.59 14.40
N PHE A 45 -4.45 19.52 14.69
CA PHE A 45 -3.51 19.44 15.80
C PHE A 45 -3.84 20.53 16.84
N PRO A 46 -3.56 20.31 18.14
CA PRO A 46 -2.90 19.14 18.70
C PRO A 46 -3.77 17.87 18.64
N LEU A 47 -3.14 16.72 18.38
CA LEU A 47 -3.79 15.41 18.29
C LEU A 47 -3.23 14.49 19.38
N THR A 48 -4.10 13.99 20.25
CA THR A 48 -3.76 12.94 21.22
C THR A 48 -4.45 11.64 20.84
N VAL A 49 -3.68 10.57 20.71
CA VAL A 49 -4.16 9.24 20.33
C VAL A 49 -3.48 8.15 21.16
N THR A 50 -4.22 7.09 21.44
CA THR A 50 -3.67 5.88 22.04
C THR A 50 -3.31 4.89 20.94
N ASP A 51 -2.15 4.27 21.06
CA ASP A 51 -1.66 3.26 20.13
C ASP A 51 -1.94 1.82 20.62
N ALA A 52 -1.52 0.81 19.85
CA ALA A 52 -1.79 -0.59 20.17
C ALA A 52 -1.08 -1.09 21.46
N THR A 53 -0.10 -0.35 21.99
CA THR A 53 0.53 -0.65 23.27
C THR A 53 -0.21 -0.05 24.47
N GLY A 54 -1.29 0.71 24.23
CA GLY A 54 -1.97 1.49 25.25
C GLY A 54 -1.24 2.78 25.63
N THR A 55 -0.22 3.18 24.86
CA THR A 55 0.53 4.41 25.11
C THR A 55 -0.18 5.58 24.46
N GLU A 56 -0.44 6.63 25.24
CA GLU A 56 -0.91 7.92 24.70
C GLU A 56 0.24 8.68 24.06
N ILE A 57 0.00 9.17 22.85
CA ILE A 57 0.94 9.95 22.05
C ILE A 57 0.24 11.26 21.72
N THR A 58 0.95 12.37 21.89
CA THR A 58 0.48 13.70 21.52
C THR A 58 1.38 14.27 20.42
N LEU A 59 0.76 14.76 19.36
CA LEU A 59 1.37 15.55 18.31
C LEU A 59 0.84 16.97 18.45
N ASP A 60 1.70 17.93 18.78
CA ASP A 60 1.29 19.32 18.95
C ASP A 60 1.01 20.00 17.60
N ASP A 61 1.74 19.59 16.56
CA ASP A 61 1.65 20.08 15.19
C ASP A 61 1.69 18.90 14.19
N GLN A 62 1.38 19.19 12.93
CA GLN A 62 1.53 18.24 11.84
C GLN A 62 3.01 17.84 11.69
N PRO A 63 3.35 16.53 11.62
CA PRO A 63 4.75 16.10 11.53
C PRO A 63 5.33 16.44 10.16
N ASP A 64 6.53 17.02 10.12
CA ASP A 64 7.27 17.39 8.91
C ASP A 64 8.26 16.30 8.48
N ARG A 65 8.73 15.48 9.44
CA ARG A 65 9.71 14.42 9.24
C ARG A 65 9.18 13.09 9.76
N ILE A 66 8.79 12.21 8.85
CA ILE A 66 8.20 10.91 9.18
C ILE A 66 9.19 9.79 8.83
N THR A 67 9.41 8.87 9.76
CA THR A 67 10.15 7.63 9.48
C THR A 67 9.22 6.43 9.63
N THR A 68 9.25 5.53 8.66
CA THR A 68 8.46 4.29 8.68
C THR A 68 9.37 3.11 8.97
N THR A 69 8.96 2.23 9.88
CA THR A 69 9.78 1.07 10.25
C THR A 69 9.46 -0.18 9.45
N ASN A 70 8.39 -0.18 8.65
CA ASN A 70 8.04 -1.28 7.75
C ASN A 70 7.33 -0.75 6.49
N PRO A 71 7.40 -1.50 5.37
CA PRO A 71 6.94 -1.01 4.07
C PRO A 71 5.42 -0.80 4.00
N SER A 72 4.61 -1.47 4.83
CA SER A 72 3.16 -1.24 4.84
C SER A 72 2.79 0.18 5.33
N ALA A 73 3.54 0.76 6.27
CA ALA A 73 3.33 2.15 6.66
C ALA A 73 3.84 3.13 5.58
N ALA A 74 4.94 2.78 4.90
CA ALA A 74 5.42 3.55 3.76
C ALA A 74 4.37 3.56 2.64
N GLN A 75 3.86 2.41 2.22
CA GLN A 75 2.84 2.32 1.17
C GLN A 75 1.62 3.18 1.51
N THR A 76 1.08 3.08 2.73
CA THR A 76 -0.03 3.95 3.16
C THR A 76 0.31 5.44 3.05
N LEU A 77 1.50 5.89 3.46
CA LEU A 77 1.87 7.31 3.31
C LEU A 77 1.97 7.76 1.85
N TRP A 78 2.32 6.87 0.93
CA TRP A 78 2.33 7.15 -0.51
C TRP A 78 0.91 7.29 -1.05
N GLU A 79 -0.03 6.43 -0.64
CA GLU A 79 -1.44 6.58 -1.04
C GLU A 79 -2.04 7.88 -0.51
N LEU A 80 -1.60 8.31 0.68
CA LEU A 80 -2.07 9.55 1.29
C LEU A 80 -1.39 10.81 0.74
N GLY A 81 -0.49 10.70 -0.24
CA GLY A 81 0.25 11.84 -0.79
C GLY A 81 1.22 12.50 0.22
N ALA A 82 1.65 11.77 1.24
CA ALA A 82 2.51 12.27 2.32
C ALA A 82 3.99 11.88 2.15
N GLN A 83 4.37 11.29 1.02
CA GLN A 83 5.72 10.77 0.78
C GLN A 83 6.83 11.81 0.89
N ASP A 84 6.57 13.09 0.61
CA ASP A 84 7.59 14.16 0.65
C ASP A 84 8.10 14.44 2.08
N ARG A 85 7.26 14.17 3.08
CA ARG A 85 7.62 14.28 4.51
C ARG A 85 8.33 13.03 5.02
N VAL A 86 8.41 11.96 4.23
CA VAL A 86 9.08 10.72 4.64
C VAL A 86 10.59 10.85 4.48
N VAL A 87 11.31 10.79 5.60
CA VAL A 87 12.77 10.95 5.67
C VAL A 87 13.51 9.61 5.84
N GLY A 88 12.80 8.55 6.26
CA GLY A 88 13.37 7.23 6.48
C GLY A 88 12.40 6.09 6.14
N VAL A 89 12.91 5.08 5.44
CA VAL A 89 12.18 3.85 5.09
C VAL A 89 13.09 2.63 5.23
N THR A 90 12.52 1.44 5.36
CA THR A 90 13.30 0.21 5.22
C THR A 90 13.61 -0.07 3.76
N GLU A 91 14.63 -0.87 3.49
CA GLU A 91 14.97 -1.30 2.13
C GLU A 91 13.82 -2.02 1.41
N PHE A 92 12.93 -2.67 2.17
CA PHE A 92 11.76 -3.38 1.65
C PHE A 92 10.68 -2.45 1.07
N ALA A 93 10.80 -1.13 1.30
CA ALA A 93 9.95 -0.12 0.66
C ALA A 93 10.56 0.43 -0.65
N GLY A 94 11.75 -0.03 -1.06
CA GLY A 94 12.51 0.52 -2.18
C GLY A 94 11.82 0.47 -3.55
N TYR A 95 10.75 -0.31 -3.68
CA TYR A 95 9.91 -0.36 -4.89
C TYR A 95 9.01 0.88 -5.04
N LEU A 96 8.77 1.64 -3.96
CA LEU A 96 7.98 2.86 -3.99
C LEU A 96 8.78 3.99 -4.65
N ASN A 97 8.11 4.75 -5.52
CA ASN A 97 8.74 5.85 -6.24
C ASN A 97 9.30 6.91 -5.27
N GLY A 98 10.49 7.45 -5.56
CA GLY A 98 11.09 8.51 -4.74
C GLY A 98 11.75 8.05 -3.43
N THR A 99 11.86 6.74 -3.18
CA THR A 99 12.56 6.21 -1.98
C THR A 99 14.08 6.30 -2.04
N ALA A 100 14.66 6.40 -3.24
CA ALA A 100 16.12 6.47 -3.43
C ALA A 100 16.80 7.64 -2.69
N ASN A 101 16.07 8.73 -2.45
CA ASN A 101 16.55 9.90 -1.71
C ASN A 101 16.27 9.85 -0.20
N LYS A 102 15.67 8.76 0.29
CA LYS A 102 15.29 8.59 1.71
C LYS A 102 16.33 7.75 2.43
N ALA A 103 16.51 7.97 3.73
CA ALA A 103 17.45 7.19 4.52
C ALA A 103 16.97 5.74 4.65
N ASN A 104 17.85 4.77 4.38
CA ASN A 104 17.57 3.37 4.66
C ASN A 104 17.76 3.10 6.16
N VAL A 105 16.68 2.79 6.88
CA VAL A 105 16.68 2.50 8.32
C VAL A 105 16.71 1.00 8.66
N SER A 106 16.88 0.12 7.67
CA SER A 106 17.01 -1.33 7.89
C SER A 106 18.18 -1.69 8.80
N ALA A 107 17.98 -2.72 9.62
CA ALA A 107 19.03 -3.52 10.25
C ALA A 107 19.16 -4.88 9.54
N GLU A 108 20.07 -5.75 10.00
CA GLU A 108 20.14 -7.14 9.53
C GLU A 108 18.80 -7.87 9.76
N PHE A 109 18.13 -7.56 10.88
CA PHE A 109 16.77 -8.00 11.17
C PHE A 109 15.93 -6.81 11.64
N GLY A 110 14.82 -6.55 10.96
CA GLY A 110 13.92 -5.44 11.29
C GLY A 110 14.55 -4.07 11.04
N VAL A 111 14.54 -3.22 12.06
CA VAL A 111 14.93 -1.80 11.96
C VAL A 111 16.04 -1.43 12.93
N SER A 112 16.95 -0.58 12.46
CA SER A 112 18.03 -0.04 13.28
C SER A 112 17.55 1.21 14.03
N VAL A 113 17.49 1.13 15.36
CA VAL A 113 17.15 2.25 16.24
C VAL A 113 18.06 3.46 15.99
N GLU A 114 19.37 3.24 15.87
CA GLU A 114 20.36 4.30 15.61
C GLU A 114 20.10 5.00 14.28
N LYS A 115 19.81 4.25 13.21
CA LYS A 115 19.50 4.85 11.91
C LYS A 115 18.19 5.63 11.94
N VAL A 116 17.18 5.16 12.66
CA VAL A 116 15.93 5.91 12.84
C VAL A 116 16.19 7.21 13.59
N VAL A 117 16.97 7.19 14.69
CA VAL A 117 17.37 8.41 15.41
C VAL A 117 18.11 9.38 14.48
N ALA A 118 19.00 8.88 13.64
CA ALA A 118 19.76 9.69 12.67
C ALA A 118 18.87 10.40 11.63
N THR A 119 17.65 9.91 11.38
CA THR A 119 16.69 10.63 10.52
C THR A 119 16.04 11.84 11.19
N ASN A 120 16.23 12.03 12.50
CA ASN A 120 15.59 13.08 13.30
C ASN A 120 14.07 13.23 12.98
N PRO A 121 13.26 12.18 13.20
CA PRO A 121 11.85 12.20 12.87
C PRO A 121 11.00 12.86 13.97
N ASP A 122 9.94 13.56 13.56
CA ASP A 122 8.90 14.08 14.45
C ASP A 122 7.89 12.99 14.79
N LEU A 123 7.74 12.00 13.89
CA LEU A 123 6.87 10.85 14.05
C LEU A 123 7.51 9.60 13.44
N VAL A 124 7.52 8.52 14.21
CA VAL A 124 7.84 7.18 13.74
C VAL A 124 6.56 6.36 13.64
N LEU A 125 6.26 5.87 12.44
CA LEU A 125 5.15 4.94 12.20
C LEU A 125 5.66 3.52 12.28
N ALA A 126 5.21 2.78 13.29
CA ALA A 126 5.66 1.43 13.59
C ALA A 126 4.54 0.39 13.44
N PRO A 127 4.41 -0.29 12.28
CA PRO A 127 3.49 -1.41 12.12
C PRO A 127 3.70 -2.53 13.15
N ASN A 128 2.71 -3.42 13.30
CA ASN A 128 2.74 -4.52 14.27
C ASN A 128 4.03 -5.35 14.22
N ALA A 129 4.55 -5.64 13.03
CA ALA A 129 5.79 -6.40 12.83
C ALA A 129 7.05 -5.71 13.40
N SER A 130 6.97 -4.42 13.76
CA SER A 130 8.02 -3.67 14.45
C SER A 130 7.85 -3.59 15.98
N ALA A 131 6.92 -4.36 16.57
CA ALA A 131 6.62 -4.32 18.00
C ALA A 131 7.87 -4.45 18.89
N GLY A 132 8.84 -5.28 18.47
CA GLY A 132 10.09 -5.51 19.21
C GLY A 132 10.98 -4.27 19.35
N GLN A 133 10.88 -3.30 18.44
CA GLN A 133 11.72 -2.09 18.44
C GLN A 133 11.03 -0.87 19.06
N VAL A 134 9.71 -0.93 19.31
CA VAL A 134 8.93 0.24 19.78
C VAL A 134 9.48 0.80 21.09
N ALA A 135 9.78 -0.06 22.06
CA ALA A 135 10.29 0.37 23.37
C ALA A 135 11.68 1.03 23.27
N ASP A 136 12.55 0.48 22.45
CA ASP A 136 13.91 1.00 22.26
C ASP A 136 13.88 2.36 21.54
N LEU A 137 13.04 2.50 20.51
CA LEU A 137 12.83 3.78 19.81
C LEU A 137 12.31 4.87 20.76
N ARG A 138 11.34 4.54 21.62
CA ARG A 138 10.81 5.48 22.63
C ARG A 138 11.83 5.86 23.69
N THR A 139 12.73 4.95 24.05
CA THR A 139 13.83 5.24 24.99
C THR A 139 14.79 6.30 24.43
N GLN A 140 14.84 6.47 23.10
CA GLN A 140 15.56 7.56 22.44
C GLN A 140 14.76 8.87 22.38
N ASN A 141 13.67 8.99 23.13
CA ASN A 141 12.79 10.15 23.17
C ASN A 141 12.14 10.48 21.81
N LEU A 142 11.92 9.45 20.97
CA LEU A 142 11.18 9.58 19.72
C LEU A 142 9.68 9.38 19.96
N THR A 143 8.87 10.15 19.23
CA THR A 143 7.42 9.94 19.15
C THR A 143 7.13 8.77 18.21
N VAL A 144 6.66 7.65 18.78
CA VAL A 144 6.42 6.41 18.02
C VAL A 144 4.95 6.02 18.13
N TYR A 145 4.25 5.92 17.01
CA TYR A 145 2.91 5.34 16.94
C TYR A 145 2.98 3.87 16.52
N HIS A 146 2.57 2.96 17.40
CA HIS A 146 2.51 1.54 17.11
C HIS A 146 1.11 1.09 16.66
N PHE A 147 1.03 0.50 15.47
CA PHE A 147 -0.22 -0.05 14.94
C PHE A 147 -0.46 -1.47 15.45
N SER A 148 -1.73 -1.83 15.61
CA SER A 148 -2.15 -3.22 15.82
C SER A 148 -1.86 -4.07 14.58
N ALA A 149 -1.96 -5.39 14.73
CA ALA A 149 -2.04 -6.27 13.57
C ALA A 149 -3.25 -5.86 12.73
N ALA A 150 -3.12 -5.99 11.41
CA ALA A 150 -4.21 -5.79 10.47
C ALA A 150 -4.39 -7.10 9.71
N THR A 151 -5.52 -7.75 9.93
CA THR A 151 -5.82 -9.09 9.42
C THR A 151 -6.93 -9.10 8.38
N ASP A 152 -7.71 -8.02 8.29
CA ASP A 152 -8.82 -7.87 7.35
C ASP A 152 -8.85 -6.46 6.71
N VAL A 153 -9.81 -6.23 5.81
CA VAL A 153 -9.98 -4.93 5.13
C VAL A 153 -10.37 -3.82 6.10
N ASP A 154 -11.18 -4.11 7.12
CA ASP A 154 -11.62 -3.13 8.12
C ASP A 154 -10.45 -2.62 8.97
N ASP A 155 -9.54 -3.50 9.38
CA ASP A 155 -8.31 -3.15 10.07
C ASP A 155 -7.42 -2.24 9.20
N ILE A 156 -7.34 -2.51 7.90
CA ILE A 156 -6.56 -1.70 6.95
C ILE A 156 -7.20 -0.33 6.78
N ALA A 157 -8.54 -0.27 6.69
CA ALA A 157 -9.27 0.98 6.62
C ALA A 157 -9.05 1.82 7.90
N ALA A 158 -9.13 1.20 9.07
CA ALA A 158 -8.88 1.84 10.37
C ALA A 158 -7.43 2.32 10.50
N LYS A 159 -6.45 1.52 10.05
CA LYS A 159 -5.03 1.91 9.99
C LYS A 159 -4.81 3.09 9.04
N THR A 160 -5.47 3.11 7.90
CA THR A 160 -5.36 4.18 6.90
C THR A 160 -5.96 5.47 7.42
N GLU A 161 -7.16 5.42 8.01
CA GLU A 161 -7.78 6.57 8.68
C GLU A 161 -6.90 7.10 9.82
N ARG A 162 -6.36 6.20 10.66
CA ARG A 162 -5.44 6.56 11.74
C ARG A 162 -4.21 7.27 11.21
N THR A 163 -3.63 6.75 10.12
CA THR A 163 -2.46 7.36 9.47
C THR A 163 -2.81 8.75 8.92
N GLY A 164 -3.96 8.89 8.23
CA GLY A 164 -4.49 10.17 7.76
C GLY A 164 -4.59 11.20 8.87
N ARG A 165 -5.13 10.82 10.04
CA ARG A 165 -5.18 11.69 11.22
C ARG A 165 -3.79 12.08 11.73
N LEU A 166 -2.90 11.11 11.89
CA LEU A 166 -1.54 11.33 12.39
C LEU A 166 -0.73 12.29 11.52
N VAL A 167 -1.00 12.30 10.20
CA VAL A 167 -0.25 13.13 9.25
C VAL A 167 -1.03 14.33 8.73
N GLY A 168 -2.28 14.53 9.15
CA GLY A 168 -3.14 15.65 8.72
C GLY A 168 -3.78 15.50 7.33
N ASN A 169 -3.85 14.28 6.78
CA ASN A 169 -4.40 13.98 5.44
C ASN A 169 -5.67 13.11 5.54
N CYS A 170 -6.66 13.53 6.33
CA CYS A 170 -7.85 12.69 6.59
C CYS A 170 -8.80 12.56 5.39
N GLU A 171 -8.93 13.61 4.57
CA GLU A 171 -9.78 13.58 3.37
C GLU A 171 -9.26 12.54 2.37
N THR A 172 -7.97 12.60 2.03
CA THR A 172 -7.32 11.58 1.20
C THR A 172 -7.40 10.18 1.82
N ALA A 173 -7.30 10.06 3.15
CA ALA A 173 -7.48 8.74 3.80
C ALA A 173 -8.90 8.19 3.61
N ALA A 174 -9.92 9.03 3.65
CA ALA A 174 -11.29 8.63 3.39
C ALA A 174 -11.51 8.26 1.91
N GLU A 175 -10.89 9.00 0.98
CA GLU A 175 -10.92 8.70 -0.46
C GLU A 175 -10.27 7.34 -0.75
N VAL A 176 -9.06 7.10 -0.23
CA VAL A 176 -8.33 5.82 -0.38
C VAL A 176 -9.13 4.65 0.20
N ASN A 177 -9.75 4.83 1.37
CA ASN A 177 -10.63 3.80 1.94
C ASN A 177 -11.87 3.55 1.09
N THR A 178 -12.44 4.60 0.48
CA THR A 178 -13.60 4.47 -0.41
C THR A 178 -13.24 3.67 -1.65
N GLU A 179 -12.11 3.97 -2.29
CA GLU A 179 -11.61 3.22 -3.46
C GLU A 179 -11.34 1.75 -3.12
N MET A 180 -10.68 1.50 -1.99
CA MET A 180 -10.40 0.15 -1.52
C MET A 180 -11.70 -0.64 -1.32
N ASN A 181 -12.67 -0.08 -0.60
CA ASN A 181 -13.94 -0.75 -0.31
C ASN A 181 -14.79 -0.98 -1.58
N GLN A 182 -14.81 -0.02 -2.51
CA GLN A 182 -15.48 -0.20 -3.80
C GLN A 182 -14.81 -1.29 -4.64
N THR A 183 -13.48 -1.38 -4.60
CA THR A 183 -12.76 -2.46 -5.28
C THR A 183 -13.14 -3.82 -4.69
N VAL A 184 -13.18 -3.95 -3.37
CA VAL A 184 -13.58 -5.19 -2.69
C VAL A 184 -15.00 -5.59 -3.10
N GLU A 185 -15.96 -4.67 -3.05
CA GLU A 185 -17.34 -4.93 -3.47
C GLU A 185 -17.43 -5.38 -4.93
N ASN A 186 -16.68 -4.75 -5.84
CA ASN A 186 -16.64 -5.13 -7.25
C ASN A 186 -16.06 -6.54 -7.45
N VAL A 187 -14.97 -6.87 -6.74
CA VAL A 187 -14.32 -8.18 -6.81
C VAL A 187 -15.22 -9.28 -6.23
N GLU A 188 -15.88 -9.02 -5.11
CA GLU A 188 -16.85 -9.97 -4.54
C GLU A 188 -18.02 -10.21 -5.50
N ASN A 189 -18.53 -9.16 -6.14
CA ASN A 189 -19.58 -9.30 -7.15
C ASN A 189 -19.11 -10.09 -8.39
N GLN A 190 -17.87 -9.87 -8.84
CA GLN A 190 -17.25 -10.63 -9.94
C GLN A 190 -17.15 -12.12 -9.60
N THR A 191 -16.78 -12.46 -8.37
CA THR A 191 -16.50 -13.84 -7.93
C THR A 191 -17.71 -14.55 -7.31
N ALA A 192 -18.82 -13.84 -7.04
CA ALA A 192 -19.98 -14.37 -6.32
C ALA A 192 -20.65 -15.61 -6.94
N ARG A 193 -20.50 -15.80 -8.26
CA ARG A 193 -21.07 -16.94 -9.00
C ARG A 193 -20.02 -17.92 -9.52
N LEU A 194 -18.75 -17.67 -9.20
CA LEU A 194 -17.65 -18.55 -9.56
C LEU A 194 -17.55 -19.65 -8.50
N ASP A 195 -17.18 -20.85 -8.93
CA ASP A 195 -16.70 -21.86 -7.98
C ASP A 195 -15.44 -21.34 -7.26
N ARG A 196 -15.26 -21.68 -5.99
CA ARG A 196 -14.14 -21.16 -5.21
C ARG A 196 -13.07 -22.24 -5.08
N PRO A 197 -12.02 -22.23 -5.92
CA PRO A 197 -11.02 -23.30 -5.89
C PRO A 197 -10.32 -23.34 -4.55
N ASP A 198 -10.02 -24.56 -4.11
CA ASP A 198 -9.22 -24.82 -2.93
C ASP A 198 -7.78 -24.34 -3.19
N ALA A 199 -7.38 -23.27 -2.51
CA ALA A 199 -6.13 -22.57 -2.75
C ALA A 199 -5.19 -22.64 -1.56
N LEU A 200 -3.89 -22.58 -1.83
CA LEU A 200 -2.85 -22.52 -0.81
C LEU A 200 -1.79 -21.46 -1.19
N TYR A 201 -1.38 -20.64 -0.22
CA TYR A 201 -0.20 -19.79 -0.35
C TYR A 201 0.98 -20.33 0.48
N PRO A 202 1.90 -21.08 -0.13
CA PRO A 202 3.12 -21.53 0.53
C PRO A 202 4.20 -20.44 0.61
N LEU A 203 4.70 -20.20 1.81
CA LEU A 203 5.80 -19.26 2.13
C LEU A 203 7.18 -19.92 2.08
N GLY A 204 7.23 -21.24 1.86
CA GLY A 204 8.45 -22.04 1.87
C GLY A 204 8.74 -22.67 3.24
N GLY A 205 9.54 -23.75 3.25
CA GLY A 205 9.86 -24.49 4.48
C GLY A 205 8.66 -25.13 5.17
N GLY A 206 7.52 -25.26 4.48
CA GLY A 206 6.24 -25.73 5.03
C GLY A 206 5.38 -24.64 5.68
N PHE A 207 5.87 -23.40 5.76
CA PHE A 207 5.06 -22.27 6.25
C PHE A 207 4.00 -21.89 5.22
N VAL A 208 2.80 -21.54 5.72
CA VAL A 208 1.65 -21.12 4.90
C VAL A 208 0.98 -19.92 5.56
N ALA A 209 0.16 -19.17 4.81
CA ALA A 209 -0.76 -18.20 5.40
C ALA A 209 -2.11 -18.88 5.69
N ALA A 210 -2.50 -18.94 6.95
CA ALA A 210 -3.71 -19.61 7.42
C ALA A 210 -4.76 -18.59 7.88
N ASP A 211 -5.73 -18.99 8.70
CA ASP A 211 -6.84 -18.13 9.13
C ASP A 211 -6.34 -16.93 9.95
N ASN A 212 -7.17 -15.90 10.10
CA ASN A 212 -6.84 -14.67 10.83
C ASN A 212 -5.53 -14.03 10.32
N THR A 213 -5.36 -13.98 9.01
CA THR A 213 -4.27 -13.28 8.34
C THR A 213 -4.78 -12.39 7.22
N PHE A 214 -4.07 -11.29 6.97
CA PHE A 214 -4.31 -10.42 5.82
C PHE A 214 -4.35 -11.19 4.49
N ILE A 215 -3.48 -12.19 4.34
CA ILE A 215 -3.43 -12.97 3.10
C ILE A 215 -4.68 -13.84 2.96
N ASN A 216 -5.20 -14.40 4.05
CA ASN A 216 -6.47 -15.13 4.02
C ASN A 216 -7.62 -14.24 3.54
N GLU A 217 -7.71 -13.02 4.06
CA GLU A 217 -8.72 -12.03 3.61
C GLU A 217 -8.63 -11.77 2.09
N ILE A 218 -7.42 -11.56 1.57
CA ILE A 218 -7.20 -11.38 0.13
C ILE A 218 -7.63 -12.61 -0.67
N MET A 219 -7.31 -13.81 -0.16
CA MET A 219 -7.70 -15.07 -0.78
C MET A 219 -9.21 -15.22 -0.85
N GLU A 220 -9.90 -14.85 0.23
CA GLU A 220 -11.35 -14.96 0.32
C GLU A 220 -12.06 -13.94 -0.59
N ILE A 221 -11.66 -12.68 -0.55
CA ILE A 221 -12.21 -11.66 -1.44
C ILE A 221 -11.94 -12.02 -2.90
N GLY A 222 -10.72 -12.49 -3.21
CA GLY A 222 -10.32 -12.89 -4.55
C GLY A 222 -10.99 -14.16 -5.10
N GLY A 223 -11.95 -14.75 -4.38
CA GLY A 223 -12.76 -15.85 -4.90
C GLY A 223 -12.20 -17.25 -4.63
N THR A 224 -11.28 -17.42 -3.68
CA THR A 224 -10.68 -18.74 -3.37
C THR A 224 -11.04 -19.24 -1.98
N THR A 225 -10.91 -20.54 -1.75
CA THR A 225 -11.02 -21.14 -0.41
C THR A 225 -9.63 -21.46 0.11
N ASN A 226 -9.15 -20.79 1.16
CA ASN A 226 -7.83 -21.07 1.70
C ASN A 226 -7.82 -22.38 2.49
N VAL A 227 -7.20 -23.43 1.96
CA VAL A 227 -7.18 -24.75 2.62
C VAL A 227 -6.36 -24.77 3.92
N ALA A 228 -5.49 -23.77 4.15
CA ALA A 228 -4.78 -23.65 5.41
C ALA A 228 -5.64 -23.06 6.53
N ALA A 229 -6.73 -22.35 6.22
CA ALA A 229 -7.55 -21.66 7.20
C ALA A 229 -8.26 -22.62 8.17
N SER A 230 -8.61 -23.85 7.72
CA SER A 230 -9.16 -24.87 8.62
C SER A 230 -8.14 -25.50 9.56
N GLU A 231 -6.84 -25.33 9.28
CA GLU A 231 -5.78 -26.04 9.98
C GLU A 231 -5.24 -25.27 11.19
N ALA A 232 -5.13 -23.93 11.08
CA ALA A 232 -4.64 -23.06 12.16
C ALA A 232 -4.83 -21.56 11.83
N ASP A 233 -4.48 -20.70 12.79
CA ASP A 233 -4.35 -19.26 12.60
C ASP A 233 -2.91 -18.86 12.25
N GLY A 234 -2.76 -17.71 11.59
CA GLY A 234 -1.46 -17.06 11.41
C GLY A 234 -0.59 -17.73 10.35
N TYR A 235 0.67 -17.98 10.71
CA TYR A 235 1.68 -18.53 9.80
C TYR A 235 2.23 -19.88 10.29
N PRO A 236 1.40 -20.94 10.33
CA PRO A 236 1.80 -22.25 10.80
C PRO A 236 2.72 -22.95 9.79
N GLN A 237 3.44 -23.97 10.28
CA GLN A 237 4.09 -24.94 9.41
C GLN A 237 3.15 -26.14 9.24
N LEU A 238 2.74 -26.44 8.01
CA LEU A 238 2.00 -27.65 7.68
C LEU A 238 2.97 -28.79 7.30
N SER A 239 2.58 -30.02 7.62
CA SER A 239 3.33 -31.20 7.17
C SER A 239 3.01 -31.52 5.71
N ASP A 240 3.93 -32.22 5.05
CA ASP A 240 3.69 -32.70 3.69
C ASP A 240 2.42 -33.55 3.57
N GLU A 241 2.12 -34.35 4.60
CA GLU A 241 0.91 -35.16 4.63
C GLU A 241 -0.36 -34.32 4.71
N VAL A 242 -0.35 -33.21 5.47
CA VAL A 242 -1.49 -32.29 5.53
C VAL A 242 -1.67 -31.58 4.19
N ILE A 243 -0.59 -31.11 3.55
CA ILE A 243 -0.66 -30.44 2.24
C ILE A 243 -1.22 -31.39 1.15
N LEU A 244 -0.83 -32.66 1.18
CA LEU A 244 -1.36 -33.67 0.26
C LEU A 244 -2.82 -34.05 0.56
N GLN A 245 -3.24 -33.96 1.82
CA GLN A 245 -4.63 -34.22 2.22
C GLN A 245 -5.57 -33.07 1.88
N THR A 246 -5.12 -31.82 2.07
CA THR A 246 -5.87 -30.63 1.66
C THR A 246 -5.93 -30.50 0.14
N ASN A 247 -4.93 -31.04 -0.57
CA ASN A 247 -4.88 -31.19 -2.02
C ASN A 247 -5.34 -29.92 -2.78
N PRO A 248 -4.67 -28.78 -2.60
CA PRO A 248 -5.06 -27.53 -3.25
C PRO A 248 -5.12 -27.69 -4.77
N GLU A 249 -6.16 -27.10 -5.36
CA GLU A 249 -6.42 -26.96 -6.80
C GLU A 249 -5.69 -25.76 -7.40
N LEU A 250 -5.35 -24.77 -6.56
CA LEU A 250 -4.62 -23.57 -6.94
C LEU A 250 -3.47 -23.25 -5.97
N LEU A 251 -2.28 -22.94 -6.49
CA LEU A 251 -1.21 -22.32 -5.70
C LEU A 251 -1.13 -20.82 -5.95
N ILE A 252 -1.13 -20.04 -4.89
CA ILE A 252 -0.71 -18.64 -4.98
C ILE A 252 0.80 -18.61 -4.89
N VAL A 253 1.43 -17.88 -5.81
CA VAL A 253 2.89 -17.73 -5.85
C VAL A 253 3.25 -16.27 -6.02
N THR A 254 4.48 -15.92 -5.68
CA THR A 254 5.00 -14.56 -5.85
C THR A 254 6.13 -14.44 -6.87
N ASP A 255 6.60 -15.58 -7.36
CA ASP A 255 7.59 -15.70 -8.43
C ASP A 255 6.90 -16.31 -9.65
N SER A 256 7.03 -15.66 -10.81
CA SER A 256 6.42 -16.11 -12.06
C SER A 256 6.97 -17.44 -12.56
N GLU A 257 8.17 -17.83 -12.13
CA GLU A 257 8.72 -19.15 -12.44
C GLU A 257 8.00 -20.27 -11.69
N ALA A 258 7.28 -19.93 -10.61
CA ALA A 258 6.42 -20.84 -9.84
C ALA A 258 7.08 -22.19 -9.48
N SER A 259 8.41 -22.20 -9.26
CA SER A 259 9.23 -23.41 -9.06
C SER A 259 8.82 -24.30 -7.88
N ILE A 260 7.89 -23.82 -7.04
CA ILE A 260 7.28 -24.62 -5.98
C ILE A 260 6.39 -25.74 -6.53
N LEU A 261 5.78 -25.55 -7.70
CA LEU A 261 4.97 -26.57 -8.38
C LEU A 261 5.76 -27.83 -8.71
N ASP A 262 7.08 -27.73 -8.93
CA ASP A 262 7.95 -28.88 -9.20
C ASP A 262 8.47 -29.58 -7.93
N ARG A 263 8.13 -29.06 -6.74
CA ARG A 263 8.68 -29.53 -5.47
C ARG A 263 7.63 -30.31 -4.70
N GLN A 264 8.03 -31.45 -4.14
CA GLN A 264 7.18 -32.17 -3.18
C GLN A 264 7.02 -31.32 -1.90
N PRO A 265 5.84 -31.34 -1.27
CA PRO A 265 4.63 -32.11 -1.63
C PRO A 265 3.78 -31.51 -2.77
N TYR A 266 3.97 -30.22 -3.07
CA TYR A 266 3.12 -29.44 -3.98
C TYR A 266 3.00 -30.03 -5.39
N ALA A 267 4.07 -30.64 -5.91
CA ALA A 267 4.06 -31.31 -7.21
C ALA A 267 3.08 -32.49 -7.33
N SER A 268 2.60 -33.03 -6.21
CA SER A 268 1.62 -34.12 -6.18
C SER A 268 0.22 -33.66 -5.79
N THR A 269 -0.03 -32.35 -5.70
CA THR A 269 -1.38 -31.81 -5.50
C THR A 269 -2.05 -31.54 -6.85
N ASN A 270 -3.37 -31.37 -6.87
CA ASN A 270 -4.10 -30.98 -8.08
C ASN A 270 -3.49 -29.73 -8.74
N ALA A 271 -3.10 -28.73 -7.94
CA ALA A 271 -2.44 -27.54 -8.45
C ALA A 271 -1.10 -27.85 -9.15
N GLY A 272 -0.25 -28.70 -8.55
CA GLY A 272 1.04 -29.10 -9.13
C GLY A 272 0.88 -29.94 -10.40
N GLU A 273 -0.03 -30.91 -10.39
CA GLU A 273 -0.26 -31.80 -11.54
C GLU A 273 -0.84 -31.06 -12.76
N ASN A 274 -1.69 -30.05 -12.51
CA ASN A 274 -2.32 -29.25 -13.57
C ASN A 274 -1.56 -27.96 -13.91
N ASN A 275 -0.47 -27.67 -13.20
CA ASN A 275 0.27 -26.41 -13.33
C ASN A 275 -0.62 -25.17 -13.09
N ASN A 276 -1.52 -25.26 -12.11
CA ASN A 276 -2.46 -24.20 -11.75
C ASN A 276 -1.89 -23.31 -10.65
N TYR A 277 -1.61 -22.06 -11.00
CA TYR A 277 -1.15 -21.05 -10.07
C TYR A 277 -1.57 -19.64 -10.48
N VAL A 278 -1.66 -18.75 -9.49
CA VAL A 278 -1.81 -17.30 -9.71
C VAL A 278 -0.59 -16.60 -9.13
N VAL A 279 0.03 -15.74 -9.94
CA VAL A 279 1.17 -14.92 -9.51
C VAL A 279 0.65 -13.62 -8.92
N LEU A 280 0.95 -13.37 -7.65
CA LEU A 280 0.67 -12.11 -6.97
C LEU A 280 1.97 -11.36 -6.70
N ASN A 281 1.92 -10.03 -6.72
CA ASN A 281 3.09 -9.23 -6.41
C ASN A 281 3.49 -9.42 -4.93
N THR A 282 4.74 -9.82 -4.67
CA THR A 282 5.26 -10.04 -3.31
C THR A 282 5.04 -8.85 -2.38
N ASN A 283 5.23 -7.63 -2.90
CA ASN A 283 5.10 -6.43 -2.08
C ASN A 283 3.64 -6.18 -1.69
N TYR A 284 2.69 -6.54 -2.54
CA TYR A 284 1.28 -6.33 -2.26
C TYR A 284 0.76 -7.44 -1.34
N LEU A 285 1.09 -8.69 -1.62
CA LEU A 285 0.58 -9.82 -0.84
C LEU A 285 1.05 -9.80 0.63
N ASN A 286 2.24 -9.27 0.91
CA ASN A 286 2.85 -9.34 2.24
C ASN A 286 2.85 -8.00 3.00
N GLN A 287 2.12 -6.98 2.54
CA GLN A 287 2.11 -5.64 3.16
C GLN A 287 0.66 -5.16 3.37
N PRO A 288 0.07 -5.28 4.57
CA PRO A 288 -1.31 -4.85 4.83
C PRO A 288 -1.47 -3.33 4.67
N ALA A 289 -2.00 -2.91 3.52
CA ALA A 289 -2.18 -1.52 3.10
C ALA A 289 -3.20 -1.44 1.94
N PRO A 290 -3.79 -0.26 1.65
CA PRO A 290 -4.89 -0.16 0.68
C PRO A 290 -4.56 -0.63 -0.74
N ARG A 291 -3.42 -0.22 -1.30
CA ARG A 291 -2.99 -0.67 -2.64
C ARG A 291 -2.80 -2.19 -2.68
N SER A 292 -2.28 -2.78 -1.60
CA SER A 292 -2.16 -4.24 -1.50
C SER A 292 -3.50 -4.96 -1.60
N VAL A 293 -4.56 -4.43 -0.96
CA VAL A 293 -5.93 -4.97 -1.07
C VAL A 293 -6.43 -4.85 -2.50
N ILE A 294 -6.38 -3.64 -3.06
CA ILE A 294 -6.89 -3.34 -4.40
C ILE A 294 -6.23 -4.24 -5.46
N GLU A 295 -4.90 -4.29 -5.48
CA GLU A 295 -4.16 -4.97 -6.55
C GLU A 295 -4.21 -6.49 -6.40
N SER A 296 -4.08 -7.02 -5.18
CA SER A 296 -4.01 -8.47 -4.97
C SER A 296 -5.38 -9.13 -5.17
N THR A 297 -6.46 -8.50 -4.70
CA THR A 297 -7.83 -9.05 -4.87
C THR A 297 -8.25 -9.04 -6.33
N LYS A 298 -8.02 -7.95 -7.07
CA LYS A 298 -8.25 -7.88 -8.53
C LYS A 298 -7.47 -8.95 -9.28
N THR A 299 -6.17 -9.07 -9.00
CA THR A 299 -5.32 -10.06 -9.69
C THR A 299 -5.79 -11.49 -9.42
N LEU A 300 -6.14 -11.80 -8.16
CA LEU A 300 -6.60 -13.14 -7.80
C LEU A 300 -7.97 -13.47 -8.42
N ALA A 301 -8.92 -12.53 -8.38
CA ALA A 301 -10.24 -12.71 -8.96
C ALA A 301 -10.19 -12.93 -10.48
N ASN A 302 -9.29 -12.22 -11.17
CA ASN A 302 -9.06 -12.45 -12.60
C ASN A 302 -8.49 -13.84 -12.85
N GLY A 303 -7.50 -14.28 -12.07
CA GLY A 303 -6.95 -15.63 -12.17
C GLY A 303 -8.00 -16.73 -11.92
N VAL A 304 -8.88 -16.56 -10.92
CA VAL A 304 -10.00 -17.49 -10.66
C VAL A 304 -10.99 -17.51 -11.82
N THR A 305 -11.30 -16.36 -12.40
CA THR A 305 -12.18 -16.24 -13.58
C THR A 305 -11.60 -16.98 -14.79
N GLU A 306 -10.29 -16.84 -15.03
CA GLU A 306 -9.59 -17.49 -16.14
C GLU A 306 -9.61 -19.01 -16.01
N LEU A 307 -9.34 -19.56 -14.82
CA LEU A 307 -9.35 -21.01 -14.56
C LEU A 307 -10.69 -21.67 -14.95
N GLN A 308 -11.82 -21.04 -14.62
CA GLN A 308 -13.15 -21.60 -14.92
C GLN A 308 -13.52 -21.52 -16.41
N SER A 309 -12.93 -20.56 -17.13
CA SER A 309 -13.13 -20.44 -18.58
C SER A 309 -12.39 -21.52 -19.38
N GLU A 310 -11.45 -22.23 -18.76
CA GLU A 310 -10.70 -23.32 -19.36
C GLU A 310 -11.42 -24.67 -19.13
N ASP A 311 -11.97 -24.90 -17.94
CA ASP A 311 -12.72 -26.12 -17.61
C ASP A 311 -13.98 -26.30 -18.48
N THR A 312 -14.65 -25.20 -18.83
CA THR A 312 -15.83 -25.23 -19.72
C THR A 312 -15.54 -25.63 -21.16
N LYS A 313 -14.26 -25.65 -21.59
CA LYS A 313 -13.88 -26.04 -22.96
C LYS A 313 -13.61 -27.54 -23.13
N ASP A 314 -13.34 -28.28 -22.05
CA ASP A 314 -12.91 -29.69 -22.15
C ASP A 314 -14.08 -30.72 -22.06
N ASP A 315 -15.30 -30.27 -21.69
CA ASP A 315 -16.49 -31.15 -21.60
C ASP A 315 -17.20 -31.39 -22.96
N GLY A 316 -16.70 -30.80 -24.06
CA GLY A 316 -17.29 -30.93 -25.40
C GLY A 316 -16.89 -32.18 -26.21
N GLY A 317 -16.12 -33.11 -25.65
CA GLY A 317 -15.20 -33.91 -26.45
C GLY A 317 -15.11 -35.43 -26.22
N ARG A 318 -16.15 -36.16 -25.80
CA ARG A 318 -16.11 -37.64 -25.81
C ARG A 318 -17.43 -38.32 -26.18
N THR A 319 -17.57 -38.77 -27.43
CA THR A 319 -18.49 -39.85 -27.80
C THR A 319 -17.73 -40.98 -28.49
N ASP A 320 -17.45 -42.05 -27.72
CA ASP A 320 -16.95 -43.31 -28.25
C ASP A 320 -18.12 -44.26 -28.50
N GLY A 321 -18.14 -44.89 -29.66
CA GLY A 321 -19.26 -45.67 -30.16
C GLY A 321 -19.13 -47.16 -29.88
N SER A 322 -20.21 -47.80 -29.41
CA SER A 322 -20.53 -49.19 -29.80
C SER A 322 -21.98 -49.61 -29.48
N SER A 323 -22.77 -49.74 -30.56
CA SER A 323 -23.75 -50.79 -30.89
C SER A 323 -25.10 -50.96 -30.13
N SER A 324 -26.15 -50.50 -30.85
CA SER A 324 -27.45 -51.15 -31.19
C SER A 324 -28.43 -51.62 -30.10
N SER A 325 -29.64 -51.00 -30.09
CA SER A 325 -30.86 -51.56 -30.72
C SER A 325 -32.01 -50.54 -30.70
N ARG A 326 -32.83 -50.58 -31.76
CA ARG A 326 -33.87 -49.61 -32.15
C ARG A 326 -35.08 -49.57 -31.21
N SER A 327 -35.62 -48.36 -31.03
CA SER A 327 -37.07 -48.09 -30.96
C SER A 327 -37.32 -46.63 -31.33
N ASP A 328 -38.10 -46.42 -32.40
CA ASP A 328 -38.51 -45.11 -32.92
C ASP A 328 -39.56 -44.49 -31.96
N ASP A 329 -39.15 -43.65 -31.01
CA ASP A 329 -40.08 -42.83 -30.19
C ASP A 329 -39.47 -41.50 -29.64
N ASP A 330 -38.28 -41.04 -30.08
CA ASP A 330 -37.57 -39.90 -29.45
C ASP A 330 -37.53 -38.58 -30.25
N ASP A 331 -38.19 -38.47 -31.41
CA ASP A 331 -38.09 -37.28 -32.29
C ASP A 331 -38.87 -36.03 -31.78
N ARG A 332 -39.51 -36.09 -30.62
CA ARG A 332 -40.21 -34.94 -30.01
C ARG A 332 -39.48 -34.31 -28.82
N ASN A 333 -38.51 -34.99 -28.21
CA ASN A 333 -37.78 -34.44 -27.05
C ASN A 333 -36.51 -33.67 -27.46
N GLU A 334 -35.91 -34.05 -28.59
CA GLU A 334 -34.69 -33.39 -29.12
C GLU A 334 -34.94 -32.02 -29.78
N LYS A 335 -36.20 -31.60 -29.92
CA LYS A 335 -36.56 -30.29 -30.49
C LYS A 335 -36.86 -29.26 -29.42
N ASP A 336 -37.52 -29.67 -28.34
CA ASP A 336 -37.75 -28.81 -27.17
C ASP A 336 -36.42 -28.50 -26.45
N GLU A 337 -35.49 -29.46 -26.32
CA GLU A 337 -34.17 -29.20 -25.74
C GLU A 337 -33.30 -28.28 -26.62
N ARG A 338 -33.43 -28.36 -27.96
CA ARG A 338 -32.70 -27.47 -28.87
C ARG A 338 -33.25 -26.06 -28.88
N ASP A 339 -34.56 -25.89 -28.76
CA ASP A 339 -35.19 -24.58 -28.67
C ASP A 339 -34.88 -23.92 -27.30
N GLU A 340 -34.80 -24.68 -26.20
CA GLU A 340 -34.40 -24.20 -24.87
C GLU A 340 -32.91 -23.81 -24.79
N VAL A 341 -32.02 -24.56 -25.44
CA VAL A 341 -30.58 -24.21 -25.54
C VAL A 341 -30.35 -22.97 -26.43
N VAL A 342 -31.19 -22.76 -27.44
CA VAL A 342 -31.12 -21.55 -28.28
C VAL A 342 -31.60 -20.31 -27.51
N ASP A 343 -32.68 -20.41 -26.75
CA ASP A 343 -33.17 -19.32 -25.88
C ASP A 343 -32.17 -18.96 -24.77
N THR A 344 -31.49 -19.97 -24.20
CA THR A 344 -30.45 -19.76 -23.19
C THR A 344 -29.23 -19.05 -23.80
N ASN A 345 -28.81 -19.46 -25.01
CA ASN A 345 -27.71 -18.82 -25.71
C ASN A 345 -28.04 -17.38 -26.13
N GLU A 346 -29.27 -17.10 -26.58
CA GLU A 346 -29.71 -15.73 -26.90
C GLU A 346 -29.67 -14.83 -25.66
N THR A 347 -30.09 -15.35 -24.49
CA THR A 347 -29.98 -14.65 -23.21
C THR A 347 -28.52 -14.40 -22.78
N THR A 348 -27.59 -15.34 -23.04
CA THR A 348 -26.17 -15.14 -22.76
C THR A 348 -25.49 -14.14 -23.70
N VAL A 349 -25.95 -14.05 -24.95
CA VAL A 349 -25.47 -13.05 -25.91
C VAL A 349 -25.95 -11.66 -25.50
N ASP A 350 -27.21 -11.51 -25.08
CA ASP A 350 -27.74 -10.23 -24.56
C ASP A 350 -27.04 -9.77 -23.27
N MET A 351 -26.68 -10.71 -22.38
CA MET A 351 -25.89 -10.40 -21.18
C MET A 351 -24.45 -10.02 -21.51
N ASN A 352 -23.84 -10.66 -22.52
CA ASN A 352 -22.51 -10.28 -23.01
C ASN A 352 -22.53 -8.91 -23.71
N GLU A 353 -23.58 -8.56 -24.45
CA GLU A 353 -23.76 -7.23 -25.03
C GLU A 353 -23.86 -6.17 -23.91
N THR A 354 -24.62 -6.46 -22.84
CA THR A 354 -24.70 -5.59 -21.65
C THR A 354 -23.34 -5.46 -20.92
N ALA A 355 -22.55 -6.53 -20.85
CA ALA A 355 -21.21 -6.49 -20.25
C ALA A 355 -20.21 -5.72 -21.12
N VAL A 356 -20.35 -5.80 -22.45
CA VAL A 356 -19.57 -4.99 -23.40
C VAL A 356 -19.93 -3.50 -23.25
N ASP A 357 -21.23 -3.16 -23.12
CA ASP A 357 -21.68 -1.78 -22.89
C ASP A 357 -21.17 -1.21 -21.54
N MET A 358 -21.15 -2.04 -20.50
CA MET A 358 -20.57 -1.65 -19.20
C MET A 358 -19.05 -1.46 -19.28
N ASN A 359 -18.35 -2.30 -20.05
CA ASN A 359 -16.92 -2.14 -20.31
C ASN A 359 -16.63 -0.90 -21.17
N GLU A 360 -17.46 -0.58 -22.15
CA GLU A 360 -17.36 0.67 -22.92
C GLU A 360 -17.53 1.88 -22.00
N THR A 361 -18.50 1.83 -21.08
CA THR A 361 -18.68 2.87 -20.06
C THR A 361 -17.49 2.99 -19.10
N ALA A 362 -16.86 1.86 -18.73
CA ALA A 362 -15.66 1.86 -17.89
C ALA A 362 -14.43 2.41 -18.63
N VAL A 363 -14.32 2.13 -19.94
CA VAL A 363 -13.29 2.70 -20.81
C VAL A 363 -13.49 4.22 -20.94
N ASP A 364 -14.72 4.70 -21.12
CA ASP A 364 -15.04 6.14 -21.16
C ASP A 364 -14.70 6.85 -19.84
N MET A 365 -14.97 6.20 -18.70
CA MET A 365 -14.58 6.73 -17.39
C MET A 365 -13.06 6.78 -17.22
N ASN A 366 -12.33 5.76 -17.71
CA ASN A 366 -10.88 5.76 -17.72
C ASN A 366 -10.29 6.82 -18.66
N GLU A 367 -10.89 7.05 -19.84
CA GLU A 367 -10.51 8.13 -20.75
C GLU A 367 -10.69 9.49 -20.06
N THR A 368 -11.81 9.68 -19.34
CA THR A 368 -12.04 10.89 -18.54
C THR A 368 -11.01 11.05 -17.41
N ALA A 369 -10.59 9.96 -16.76
CA ALA A 369 -9.54 9.99 -15.74
C ALA A 369 -8.15 10.31 -16.32
N VAL A 370 -7.86 9.83 -17.53
CA VAL A 370 -6.64 10.18 -18.28
C VAL A 370 -6.65 11.66 -18.65
N ASP A 371 -7.77 12.22 -19.11
CA ASP A 371 -7.92 13.65 -19.42
C ASP A 371 -7.72 14.53 -18.17
N MET A 372 -8.24 14.09 -17.01
CA MET A 372 -8.01 14.78 -15.74
C MET A 372 -6.53 14.73 -15.33
N ASN A 373 -5.85 13.61 -15.55
CA ASN A 373 -4.42 13.47 -15.31
C ASN A 373 -3.59 14.33 -16.27
N GLU A 374 -3.94 14.41 -17.56
CA GLU A 374 -3.31 15.31 -18.53
C GLU A 374 -3.45 16.78 -18.08
N THR A 375 -4.65 17.16 -17.62
CA THR A 375 -4.89 18.50 -17.06
C THR A 375 -4.04 18.76 -15.80
N ALA A 376 -3.84 17.75 -14.94
CA ALA A 376 -2.98 17.86 -13.77
C ALA A 376 -1.49 17.99 -14.13
N VAL A 377 -1.04 17.30 -15.19
CA VAL A 377 0.30 17.44 -15.75
C VAL A 377 0.51 18.85 -16.31
N ASP A 378 -0.45 19.40 -17.06
CA ASP A 378 -0.40 20.77 -17.58
C ASP A 378 -0.32 21.82 -16.47
N MET A 379 -1.07 21.63 -15.37
CA MET A 379 -0.99 22.48 -14.20
C MET A 379 0.38 22.41 -13.51
N ASN A 380 0.99 21.21 -13.47
CA ASN A 380 2.34 21.02 -12.94
C ASN A 380 3.40 21.64 -13.85
N GLU A 381 3.28 21.53 -15.16
CA GLU A 381 4.16 22.21 -16.12
C GLU A 381 4.10 23.73 -15.94
N THR A 382 2.89 24.29 -15.81
CA THR A 382 2.70 25.71 -15.50
C THR A 382 3.33 26.11 -14.16
N ALA A 383 3.28 25.25 -13.14
CA ALA A 383 3.91 25.50 -11.84
C ALA A 383 5.46 25.46 -11.93
N VAL A 384 6.01 24.58 -12.76
CA VAL A 384 7.45 24.51 -13.06
C VAL A 384 7.90 25.79 -13.77
N ASP A 385 7.16 26.27 -14.78
CA ASP A 385 7.46 27.52 -15.49
C ASP A 385 7.44 28.75 -14.56
N MET A 386 6.48 28.80 -13.62
CA MET A 386 6.44 29.85 -12.59
C MET A 386 7.65 29.78 -11.65
N ASN A 387 8.08 28.57 -11.28
CA ASN A 387 9.29 28.38 -10.46
C ASN A 387 10.56 28.77 -11.22
N GLU A 388 10.67 28.45 -12.51
CA GLU A 388 11.79 28.87 -13.37
C GLU A 388 11.86 30.40 -13.44
N THR A 389 10.70 31.07 -13.65
CA THR A 389 10.61 32.53 -13.62
C THR A 389 11.05 33.12 -12.28
N ALA A 390 10.66 32.50 -11.15
CA ALA A 390 11.06 32.96 -9.82
C ALA A 390 12.56 32.75 -9.54
N VAL A 391 13.16 31.71 -10.13
CA VAL A 391 14.61 31.47 -10.08
C VAL A 391 15.36 32.55 -10.87
N ASP A 392 14.88 32.91 -12.06
CA ASP A 392 15.46 33.98 -12.89
C ASP A 392 15.39 35.36 -12.21
N GLU A 393 14.26 35.67 -11.56
CA GLU A 393 14.12 36.89 -10.76
C GLU A 393 15.08 36.93 -9.57
N ASN A 394 15.25 35.80 -8.89
CA ASN A 394 16.22 35.67 -7.81
C ASN A 394 17.67 35.81 -8.31
N GLU A 395 18.01 35.21 -9.44
CA GLU A 395 19.34 35.37 -10.05
C GLU A 395 19.62 36.84 -10.40
N THR A 396 18.62 37.53 -10.95
CA THR A 396 18.70 38.97 -11.22
C THR A 396 18.92 39.78 -9.94
N ALA A 397 18.17 39.48 -8.88
CA ALA A 397 18.31 40.15 -7.59
C ALA A 397 19.69 39.89 -6.95
N VAL A 398 20.23 38.67 -7.06
CA VAL A 398 21.60 38.36 -6.60
C VAL A 398 22.63 39.19 -7.38
N ASN A 399 22.48 39.29 -8.70
CA ASN A 399 23.38 40.06 -9.55
C ASN A 399 23.34 41.57 -9.25
N GLU A 400 22.16 42.13 -9.00
CA GLU A 400 22.01 43.52 -8.56
C GLU A 400 22.66 43.77 -7.20
N ASN A 401 22.48 42.84 -6.26
CA ASN A 401 23.05 42.95 -4.92
C ASN A 401 24.59 42.82 -4.94
N GLN A 402 25.12 41.96 -5.82
CA GLN A 402 26.55 41.86 -6.12
C GLN A 402 27.09 43.17 -6.72
N THR A 403 26.33 43.80 -7.61
CA THR A 403 26.71 45.09 -8.21
C THR A 403 26.69 46.22 -7.17
N ALA A 404 25.73 46.20 -6.24
CA ALA A 404 25.63 47.16 -5.15
C ALA A 404 26.78 47.02 -4.13
N THR A 405 27.19 45.79 -3.80
CA THR A 405 28.36 45.53 -2.94
C THR A 405 29.67 45.93 -3.63
N ASP A 406 29.79 45.71 -4.93
CA ASP A 406 30.93 46.17 -5.75
C ASP A 406 30.99 47.71 -5.88
N THR A 407 29.84 48.38 -5.85
CA THR A 407 29.77 49.85 -5.89
C THR A 407 30.05 50.46 -4.51
N SER A 408 29.55 49.85 -3.44
CA SER A 408 29.83 50.22 -2.04
C SER A 408 31.31 50.05 -1.68
N SER A 409 31.95 48.98 -2.16
CA SER A 409 33.40 48.77 -2.00
C SER A 409 34.24 49.76 -2.82
N LYS A 410 33.74 50.24 -3.97
CA LYS A 410 34.36 51.35 -4.73
C LYS A 410 34.15 52.71 -4.06
N GLU A 411 32.99 53.00 -3.48
CA GLU A 411 32.77 54.27 -2.76
C GLU A 411 33.59 54.35 -1.46
N SER A 412 33.77 53.22 -0.76
CA SER A 412 34.63 53.12 0.42
C SER A 412 36.11 53.41 0.11
N THR A 413 36.56 53.16 -1.12
CA THR A 413 37.95 53.42 -1.55
C THR A 413 38.19 54.84 -2.11
N THR A 414 37.14 55.65 -2.32
CA THR A 414 37.27 57.04 -2.82
C THR A 414 37.30 58.13 -1.74
N SER A 415 37.15 57.81 -0.45
CA SER A 415 37.14 58.83 0.63
C SER A 415 38.48 59.05 1.34
N ALA A 416 39.56 58.41 0.92
CA ALA A 416 40.85 58.52 1.62
C ALA A 416 42.01 58.79 0.67
N GLU A 417 42.34 60.06 0.44
CA GLU A 417 43.70 60.53 0.11
C GLU A 417 43.82 62.05 0.31
N PRO A 418 45.04 62.65 0.47
CA PRO A 418 46.35 62.03 0.62
C PRO A 418 47.20 62.64 1.76
N ASN A 419 48.25 61.93 2.21
CA ASN A 419 49.50 62.61 2.52
C ASN A 419 50.72 61.71 2.34
N GLY A 420 51.53 62.03 1.32
CA GLY A 420 52.98 62.10 1.51
C GLY A 420 53.87 60.98 0.94
N THR A 421 54.09 61.03 -0.38
CA THR A 421 55.42 60.98 -1.06
C THR A 421 56.42 59.85 -0.72
N SER A 422 56.67 58.91 -1.64
CA SER A 422 57.76 59.02 -2.65
C SER A 422 58.07 57.68 -3.39
N ASN A 423 57.85 57.72 -4.72
CA ASN A 423 58.60 57.18 -5.87
C ASN A 423 59.18 55.75 -5.86
N GLN A 424 58.68 54.84 -6.73
CA GLN A 424 59.02 54.60 -8.17
C GLN A 424 60.36 53.86 -8.34
N GLU A 425 60.58 52.79 -9.11
CA GLU A 425 59.98 52.02 -10.24
C GLU A 425 60.46 50.54 -10.05
N GLY A 426 59.99 49.45 -10.64
CA GLY A 426 59.02 49.13 -11.69
C GLY A 426 59.19 47.64 -12.07
N ASN A 427 58.08 47.05 -12.54
CA ASN A 427 57.91 45.81 -13.32
C ASN A 427 57.80 44.41 -12.64
N GLU A 428 56.53 43.96 -12.58
CA GLU A 428 55.96 42.66 -13.05
C GLU A 428 56.66 41.34 -12.69
N THR A 429 56.03 40.47 -11.89
CA THR A 429 55.20 39.33 -12.38
C THR A 429 54.54 38.56 -11.21
N GLU A 430 53.34 38.05 -11.52
CA GLU A 430 52.40 37.17 -10.83
C GLU A 430 52.89 36.25 -9.68
N THR A 431 52.11 36.17 -8.60
CA THR A 431 52.12 35.04 -7.66
C THR A 431 50.70 34.46 -7.53
N SER A 432 50.55 33.30 -8.15
CA SER A 432 49.55 32.27 -7.86
C SER A 432 49.75 31.73 -6.43
N ASN A 433 48.67 31.41 -5.73
CA ASN A 433 48.70 30.57 -4.52
C ASN A 433 47.65 29.47 -4.66
N ASP A 434 48.11 28.35 -5.20
CA ASP A 434 47.53 27.02 -5.01
C ASP A 434 47.86 26.49 -3.61
N VAL A 435 46.88 25.85 -2.95
CA VAL A 435 47.15 24.93 -1.82
C VAL A 435 46.57 23.56 -2.14
N VAL A 436 47.40 22.81 -2.87
CA VAL A 436 47.80 21.41 -2.74
C VAL A 436 46.97 20.46 -1.86
N ASN A 437 46.44 19.45 -2.56
CA ASN A 437 46.05 18.12 -2.11
C ASN A 437 47.31 17.25 -1.87
N GLN A 438 47.42 16.53 -0.73
CA GLN A 438 48.43 15.47 -0.58
C GLN A 438 47.85 14.17 -0.01
N LYS A 439 48.03 13.14 -0.86
CA LYS A 439 47.93 11.71 -0.63
C LYS A 439 49.17 11.23 0.14
N THR A 440 49.00 10.28 1.07
CA THR A 440 50.10 9.47 1.63
C THR A 440 49.76 7.99 1.52
N GLU A 441 50.65 7.24 0.87
CA GLU A 441 50.80 5.79 0.94
C GLU A 441 52.09 5.50 1.72
N GLN A 442 52.08 4.57 2.68
CA GLN A 442 53.22 3.68 2.91
C GLN A 442 52.83 2.37 3.63
N ASP A 443 53.54 1.33 3.22
CA ASP A 443 53.45 -0.12 3.41
C ASP A 443 54.04 -0.61 4.75
N ASP A 444 53.54 -1.76 5.28
CA ASP A 444 54.28 -2.82 6.01
C ASP A 444 53.35 -3.81 6.78
N GLY A 445 53.23 -5.05 6.28
CA GLY A 445 53.34 -6.30 7.06
C GLY A 445 52.15 -6.84 7.92
N PRO A 446 51.86 -8.17 7.90
CA PRO A 446 50.77 -8.78 8.66
C PRO A 446 51.22 -9.32 10.04
N SER A 447 50.34 -9.26 11.04
CA SER A 447 50.54 -9.93 12.34
C SER A 447 49.29 -10.73 12.72
N ASN A 448 49.48 -12.04 12.74
CA ASN A 448 48.60 -13.07 13.27
C ASN A 448 48.84 -13.20 14.79
N THR A 449 47.78 -13.17 15.61
CA THR A 449 47.79 -13.76 16.95
C THR A 449 46.39 -14.26 17.31
N THR A 450 46.28 -15.59 17.37
CA THR A 450 45.40 -16.38 18.24
C THR A 450 45.37 -15.85 19.67
N ASP A 451 44.20 -15.83 20.30
CA ASP A 451 44.09 -16.23 21.70
C ASP A 451 42.73 -16.91 21.98
N GLU A 452 42.82 -17.94 22.80
CA GLU A 452 41.79 -18.91 23.15
C GLU A 452 40.97 -18.46 24.37
N GLY A 453 39.71 -18.91 24.42
CA GLY A 453 39.07 -19.42 25.63
C GLY A 453 38.68 -18.45 26.75
N THR A 454 37.38 -18.43 27.08
CA THR A 454 36.91 -19.11 28.31
C THR A 454 35.39 -19.27 28.27
N GLU A 455 34.97 -20.51 28.43
CA GLU A 455 33.62 -20.93 28.81
C GLU A 455 33.27 -20.41 30.21
N SER A 456 32.01 -20.02 30.40
CA SER A 456 31.37 -19.97 31.72
C SER A 456 29.93 -20.44 31.57
N GLU A 457 29.64 -21.56 32.21
CA GLU A 457 28.41 -22.32 32.17
C GLU A 457 27.41 -21.87 33.29
N VAL A 458 26.12 -21.82 32.91
CA VAL A 458 24.83 -22.01 33.67
C VAL A 458 24.39 -21.05 34.82
N PRO A 459 23.07 -20.90 35.17
CA PRO A 459 21.87 -21.57 34.61
C PRO A 459 20.58 -20.75 34.37
N GLY A 460 19.81 -21.19 33.35
CA GLY A 460 18.39 -21.55 33.44
C GLY A 460 17.34 -20.49 33.81
N PHE A 461 16.76 -19.84 32.80
CA PHE A 461 15.36 -19.41 32.84
C PHE A 461 14.70 -19.78 31.50
N GLY A 462 13.66 -20.60 31.57
CA GLY A 462 12.88 -21.02 30.42
C GLY A 462 12.14 -19.83 29.82
N ILE A 463 12.53 -19.44 28.62
CA ILE A 463 11.80 -18.51 27.77
C ILE A 463 11.05 -19.35 26.75
N VAL A 464 9.73 -19.26 26.78
CA VAL A 464 8.85 -19.71 25.70
C VAL A 464 9.22 -18.86 24.48
N VAL A 465 9.89 -19.44 23.50
CA VAL A 465 10.27 -18.77 22.25
C VAL A 465 9.03 -18.72 21.37
N THR A 466 8.34 -17.57 21.38
CA THR A 466 7.44 -17.19 20.29
C THR A 466 8.30 -16.78 19.11
N VAL A 467 8.43 -17.67 18.13
CA VAL A 467 9.15 -17.38 16.88
C VAL A 467 8.27 -16.48 16.02
N LEU A 468 8.60 -15.18 15.97
CA LEU A 468 8.13 -14.26 14.94
C LEU A 468 8.90 -14.55 13.66
N ALA A 469 8.22 -15.11 12.67
CA ALA A 469 8.74 -15.30 11.32
C ALA A 469 8.93 -13.93 10.65
N ILE A 470 10.11 -13.33 10.81
CA ILE A 470 10.58 -12.23 9.98
C ILE A 470 11.23 -12.87 8.74
N LEU A 471 10.45 -13.12 7.70
CA LEU A 471 10.98 -13.53 6.40
C LEU A 471 11.40 -12.29 5.61
N GLY A 472 12.63 -11.85 5.85
CA GLY A 472 13.41 -11.10 4.87
C GLY A 472 14.00 -12.09 3.86
N PHE A 473 13.40 -12.21 2.69
CA PHE A 473 13.96 -13.02 1.60
C PHE A 473 15.15 -12.30 0.96
N ALA A 474 16.36 -12.68 1.40
CA ALA A 474 17.60 -12.35 0.70
C ALA A 474 17.75 -13.26 -0.53
N TYR A 475 17.80 -12.63 -1.70
CA TYR A 475 18.06 -13.24 -3.00
C TYR A 475 19.51 -13.76 -3.05
N LEU A 476 19.71 -15.06 -3.24
CA LEU A 476 21.00 -15.64 -3.63
C LEU A 476 20.85 -16.32 -4.99
N SER A 477 21.30 -15.64 -6.04
CA SER A 477 21.52 -16.25 -7.36
C SER A 477 22.67 -17.26 -7.29
N PRO A 478 22.57 -18.44 -7.92
CA PRO A 478 23.69 -19.36 -8.03
C PRO A 478 24.64 -18.92 -9.15
N GLN A 479 25.90 -18.63 -8.80
CA GLN A 479 27.00 -18.62 -9.75
C GLN A 479 27.50 -20.05 -9.96
N LYS A 480 27.33 -20.52 -11.21
CA LYS A 480 27.91 -21.70 -11.89
C LYS A 480 27.38 -23.11 -11.59
#